data_AF-A0A645DC82-F1
#
_entry.id   AF-A0A645DC82-F1
#
_cell.length_a   1.000
_cell.length_b   1.000
_cell.length_c   1.000
_cell.angle_alpha   90.00
_cell.angle_beta   90.00
_cell.angle_gamma   90.00
#
_symmetry.space_group_name_H-M   'P 1'
#
loop_
_entity.id
_entity.type
_entity.pdbx_description
1 polymer ?
#
loop_
_entity_poly.entity_id
_entity_poly.type
_entity_poly.pdbx_seq_one_letter_code
_entity_poly.pdbx_strand_id
1 'polypeptide(L)'
;MSLLYGENGNEEFYGELKPYLLNSDECRKRTEWLQVYPAALYPKMDTLLGDNLSKKSSEEPYSDLTAVEADKVLEYQRINFTFRKEKYLAFKRSLPNEHSEIVSTTEDIFNQLAGNVVPKYFWDSYCDFEKHGIGFTLLLIGRIPASTAFASYVINRKLEIGIETNTDYRGSGFAARVCAQLIDYCLDNGLEPVWSCNSGNMGSRKLAGKLGFEECKRIPYYRLPC
;
A
#
# COMPACT_ATOMS: atom_id res chain seq x y z
N MET A 1 11.38 -0.84 -1.30
CA MET A 1 10.94 0.51 -1.67
C MET A 1 11.93 1.47 -1.07
N SER A 2 12.27 2.53 -1.78
CA SER A 2 13.18 3.59 -1.34
C SER A 2 12.44 4.91 -1.16
N LEU A 3 12.99 5.80 -0.35
CA LEU A 3 12.47 7.15 -0.12
C LEU A 3 13.57 8.16 -0.49
N LEU A 4 13.30 9.01 -1.48
CA LEU A 4 14.09 10.21 -1.71
C LEU A 4 13.52 11.33 -0.83
N TYR A 5 14.33 11.76 0.14
CA TYR A 5 14.01 12.81 1.09
C TYR A 5 15.10 13.88 1.16
N GLY A 6 14.70 15.16 1.19
CA GLY A 6 15.62 16.28 1.36
C GLY A 6 15.16 17.58 0.71
N GLU A 7 16.13 18.39 0.32
CA GLU A 7 15.92 19.73 -0.25
C GLU A 7 16.39 19.80 -1.71
N ASN A 8 15.91 20.79 -2.46
CA ASN A 8 16.23 20.97 -3.88
C ASN A 8 17.62 21.59 -4.13
N GLY A 9 18.36 21.99 -3.09
CA GLY A 9 19.54 22.87 -3.23
C GLY A 9 20.88 22.19 -3.56
N ASN A 10 20.95 20.86 -3.63
CA ASN A 10 22.22 20.13 -3.80
C ASN A 10 22.36 19.53 -5.21
N GLU A 11 22.85 20.33 -6.15
CA GLU A 11 22.99 19.91 -7.56
C GLU A 11 24.00 18.78 -7.77
N GLU A 12 25.06 18.71 -6.96
CA GLU A 12 26.04 17.61 -7.00
C GLU A 12 25.37 16.28 -6.68
N PHE A 13 24.59 16.24 -5.60
CA PHE A 13 23.79 15.07 -5.23
C PHE A 13 22.83 14.66 -6.35
N TYR A 14 22.13 15.60 -6.99
CA TYR A 14 21.23 15.26 -8.10
C TYR A 14 21.97 14.75 -9.34
N GLY A 15 23.20 15.23 -9.57
CA GLY A 15 24.10 14.72 -10.59
C GLY A 15 24.44 13.24 -10.37
N GLU A 16 24.74 12.85 -9.13
CA GLU A 16 25.00 11.45 -8.76
C GLU A 16 23.73 10.59 -8.69
N LEU A 17 22.61 11.19 -8.31
CA LEU A 17 21.33 10.50 -8.21
C LEU A 17 20.81 10.06 -9.58
N LYS A 18 21.04 10.84 -10.65
CA LYS A 18 20.49 10.53 -11.98
C LYS A 18 20.98 9.19 -12.54
N PRO A 19 22.28 8.86 -12.59
CA PRO A 19 22.77 7.55 -13.00
C PRO A 19 22.13 6.40 -12.19
N TYR A 20 21.98 6.60 -10.88
CA TYR A 20 21.29 5.64 -10.02
C TYR A 20 19.83 5.45 -10.42
N LEU A 21 19.06 6.52 -10.62
CA LEU A 21 17.64 6.44 -11.02
C LEU A 21 17.47 5.75 -12.37
N LEU A 22 18.40 5.95 -13.30
CA LEU A 22 18.40 5.36 -14.65
C LEU A 22 19.05 3.97 -14.72
N ASN A 23 19.60 3.46 -13.61
CA ASN A 23 20.38 2.23 -13.58
C ASN A 23 21.56 2.22 -14.56
N SER A 24 22.25 3.35 -14.76
CA SER A 24 23.29 3.48 -15.77
C SER A 24 24.49 2.53 -15.56
N ASP A 25 24.74 2.13 -14.31
CA ASP A 25 25.80 1.16 -13.96
C ASP A 25 25.32 -0.30 -13.96
N GLU A 26 24.07 -0.57 -14.38
CA GLU A 26 23.44 -1.90 -14.48
C GLU A 26 23.48 -2.73 -13.17
N CYS A 27 23.56 -2.05 -12.03
CA CYS A 27 23.71 -2.67 -10.71
C CYS A 27 22.36 -3.16 -10.15
N ARG A 28 21.24 -2.52 -10.51
CA ARG A 28 19.91 -2.90 -10.04
C ARG A 28 19.40 -4.12 -10.80
N LYS A 29 19.31 -5.28 -10.15
CA LYS A 29 18.81 -6.53 -10.79
C LYS A 29 17.30 -6.80 -10.61
N ARG A 30 16.60 -5.93 -9.89
CA ARG A 30 15.17 -6.08 -9.57
C ARG A 30 14.48 -4.74 -9.56
N THR A 31 13.18 -4.74 -9.85
CA THR A 31 12.39 -3.52 -9.83
C THR A 31 12.48 -2.84 -8.47
N GLU A 32 12.78 -1.55 -8.51
CA GLU A 32 12.79 -0.70 -7.34
C GLU A 32 11.69 0.34 -7.46
N TRP A 33 10.98 0.53 -6.36
CA TRP A 33 9.98 1.57 -6.25
C TRP A 33 10.48 2.69 -5.35
N LEU A 34 10.31 3.92 -5.81
CA LEU A 34 10.79 5.13 -5.16
C LEU A 34 9.62 6.07 -4.84
N GLN A 35 9.47 6.38 -3.56
CA GLN A 35 8.66 7.51 -3.11
C GLN A 35 9.54 8.76 -3.02
N VAL A 36 9.03 9.90 -3.47
CA VAL A 36 9.70 11.20 -3.34
C VAL A 36 8.93 12.06 -2.35
N TYR A 37 9.64 12.75 -1.46
CA TYR A 37 9.09 13.70 -0.49
C TYR A 37 10.17 14.73 -0.10
N PRO A 38 9.88 16.02 0.15
CA PRO A 38 8.59 16.69 0.06
C PRO A 38 8.15 16.93 -1.38
N ALA A 39 6.91 17.42 -1.55
CA ALA A 39 6.33 17.72 -2.86
C ALA A 39 7.11 18.77 -3.67
N ALA A 40 7.93 19.58 -3.00
CA ALA A 40 8.83 20.52 -3.65
C ALA A 40 9.89 19.85 -4.55
N LEU A 41 10.14 18.54 -4.37
CA LEU A 41 11.07 17.78 -5.20
C LEU A 41 10.44 17.25 -6.49
N TYR A 42 9.11 17.27 -6.64
CA TYR A 42 8.47 16.69 -7.84
C TYR A 42 8.90 17.40 -9.14
N PRO A 43 8.94 18.75 -9.22
CA PRO A 43 9.45 19.43 -10.41
C PRO A 43 10.95 19.17 -10.67
N LYS A 44 11.71 18.86 -9.61
CA LYS A 44 13.13 18.49 -9.75
C LYS A 44 13.26 17.13 -10.42
N MET A 45 12.42 16.15 -10.07
CA MET A 45 12.39 14.85 -10.73
C MET A 45 12.05 14.98 -12.22
N ASP A 46 11.07 15.82 -12.55
CA ASP A 46 10.70 16.11 -13.95
C ASP A 46 11.89 16.65 -14.75
N THR A 47 12.60 17.63 -14.19
CA THR A 47 13.77 18.25 -14.82
C THR A 47 14.96 17.29 -14.89
N LEU A 48 15.19 16.50 -13.84
CA LEU A 48 16.33 15.60 -13.72
C LEU A 48 16.26 14.46 -14.76
N LEU A 49 15.07 13.87 -14.90
CA LEU A 49 14.85 12.70 -15.73
C LEU A 49 14.55 13.05 -17.19
N GLY A 50 13.85 14.16 -17.46
CA GLY A 50 13.53 14.62 -18.81
C GLY A 50 12.89 13.52 -19.66
N ASP A 51 13.45 13.23 -20.83
CA ASP A 51 12.95 12.21 -21.77
C ASP A 51 12.98 10.77 -21.23
N ASN A 52 13.73 10.54 -20.14
CA ASN A 52 13.80 9.25 -19.45
C ASN A 52 12.65 9.02 -18.46
N LEU A 53 11.79 10.03 -18.25
CA LEU A 53 10.59 9.92 -17.44
C LEU A 53 9.37 9.63 -18.33
N SER A 54 8.64 8.56 -18.02
CA SER A 54 7.35 8.27 -18.62
C SER A 54 6.26 8.40 -17.56
N LYS A 55 5.37 9.38 -17.73
CA LYS A 55 4.23 9.58 -16.82
C LYS A 55 3.05 8.73 -17.26
N LYS A 56 2.65 7.80 -16.40
CA LYS A 56 1.52 6.91 -16.64
C LYS A 56 0.20 7.65 -16.44
N SER A 57 -0.86 7.11 -17.03
CA SER A 57 -2.19 7.68 -16.85
C SER A 57 -2.62 7.60 -15.38
N SER A 58 -3.46 8.55 -14.94
CA SER A 58 -3.80 8.73 -13.52
C SER A 58 -4.54 7.53 -12.88
N GLU A 59 -5.06 6.62 -13.69
CA GLU A 59 -5.74 5.40 -13.24
C GLU A 59 -5.07 4.12 -13.79
N GLU A 60 -3.84 4.23 -14.29
CA GLU A 60 -3.11 3.06 -14.78
C GLU A 60 -2.69 2.15 -13.62
N PRO A 61 -3.07 0.87 -13.61
CA PRO A 61 -2.52 -0.08 -12.66
C PRO A 61 -1.04 -0.31 -12.94
N TYR A 62 -0.31 -0.84 -11.95
CA TYR A 62 1.02 -1.34 -12.19
C TYR A 62 0.94 -2.51 -13.18
N SER A 63 1.80 -2.48 -14.18
CA SER A 63 1.84 -3.45 -15.27
C SER A 63 3.27 -3.91 -15.51
N ASP A 64 3.43 -4.97 -16.29
CA ASP A 64 4.73 -5.34 -16.83
C ASP A 64 5.26 -4.24 -17.76
N LEU A 65 6.59 -4.17 -17.88
CA LEU A 65 7.26 -3.19 -18.73
C LEU A 65 7.05 -3.54 -20.20
N THR A 66 6.77 -2.53 -21.02
CA THR A 66 6.94 -2.66 -22.46
C THR A 66 8.42 -2.48 -22.84
N ALA A 67 8.83 -2.93 -24.03
CA ALA A 67 10.21 -2.75 -24.51
C ALA A 67 10.65 -1.28 -24.55
N VAL A 68 9.72 -0.36 -24.78
CA VAL A 68 9.99 1.10 -24.82
C VAL A 68 10.16 1.69 -23.40
N GLU A 69 9.66 0.99 -22.39
CA GLU A 69 9.66 1.42 -20.99
C GLU A 69 10.77 0.77 -20.16
N ALA A 70 11.45 -0.23 -20.71
CA ALA A 70 12.46 -1.02 -19.99
C ALA A 70 13.56 -0.15 -19.37
N ASP A 71 14.00 0.88 -20.10
CA ASP A 71 15.10 1.77 -19.70
C ASP A 71 14.62 3.11 -19.10
N LYS A 72 13.31 3.27 -18.89
CA LYS A 72 12.71 4.52 -18.40
C LYS A 72 12.30 4.42 -16.94
N VAL A 73 12.33 5.57 -16.26
CA VAL A 73 11.63 5.74 -14.99
C VAL A 73 10.15 5.95 -15.29
N LEU A 74 9.28 5.15 -14.67
CA LEU A 74 7.83 5.28 -14.82
C LEU A 74 7.23 5.98 -13.60
N GLU A 75 6.52 7.09 -13.81
CA GLU A 75 5.76 7.77 -12.76
C GLU A 75 4.31 7.27 -12.76
N TYR A 76 3.93 6.59 -11.69
CA TYR A 76 2.54 6.27 -11.36
C TYR A 76 2.02 7.21 -10.27
N GLN A 77 0.72 7.14 -9.99
CA GLN A 77 0.13 7.89 -8.88
C GLN A 77 -0.29 6.97 -7.73
N ARG A 78 -0.05 7.42 -6.49
CA ARG A 78 -0.67 6.87 -5.28
C ARG A 78 -1.70 7.84 -4.74
N ILE A 79 -2.71 7.30 -4.10
CA ILE A 79 -3.78 8.05 -3.44
C ILE A 79 -3.65 7.83 -1.94
N ASN A 80 -3.60 8.92 -1.18
CA ASN A 80 -3.75 8.92 0.27
C ASN A 80 -5.18 9.32 0.61
N PHE A 81 -5.74 8.62 1.59
CA PHE A 81 -7.12 8.85 2.02
C PHE A 81 -7.18 9.40 3.43
N THR A 82 -8.26 10.13 3.72
CA THR A 82 -8.62 10.59 5.06
C THR A 82 -9.80 9.78 5.57
N PHE A 83 -9.71 9.27 6.80
CA PHE A 83 -10.77 8.50 7.42
C PHE A 83 -11.90 9.38 7.96
N ARG A 84 -13.16 8.99 7.71
CA ARG A 84 -14.37 9.61 8.24
C ARG A 84 -15.13 8.62 9.10
N LYS A 85 -15.03 8.79 10.42
CA LYS A 85 -15.63 7.89 11.40
C LYS A 85 -17.13 7.73 11.20
N GLU A 86 -17.84 8.81 10.88
CA GLU A 86 -19.30 8.81 10.71
C GLU A 86 -19.72 7.95 9.52
N LYS A 87 -18.98 8.05 8.40
CA LYS A 87 -19.22 7.23 7.20
C LYS A 87 -18.94 5.76 7.47
N TYR A 88 -17.84 5.47 8.18
CA TYR A 88 -17.51 4.11 8.59
C TYR A 88 -18.61 3.50 9.48
N LEU A 89 -19.09 4.23 10.49
CA LEU A 89 -20.15 3.75 11.38
C LEU A 89 -21.47 3.51 10.63
N ALA A 90 -21.80 4.35 9.64
CA ALA A 90 -22.96 4.14 8.78
C ALA A 90 -22.80 2.85 7.94
N PHE A 91 -21.63 2.64 7.34
CA PHE A 91 -21.31 1.41 6.63
C PHE A 91 -21.42 0.18 7.54
N LYS A 92 -20.82 0.23 8.74
CA LYS A 92 -20.83 -0.87 9.70
C LYS A 92 -22.24 -1.34 10.07
N ARG A 93 -23.19 -0.41 10.21
CA ARG A 93 -24.61 -0.73 10.47
C ARG A 93 -25.29 -1.46 9.31
N SER A 94 -24.82 -1.25 8.08
CA SER A 94 -25.33 -1.91 6.87
C SER A 94 -24.65 -3.26 6.58
N LEU A 95 -23.60 -3.60 7.32
CA LEU A 95 -22.87 -4.84 7.09
C LEU A 95 -23.78 -6.03 7.45
N PRO A 96 -23.99 -6.99 6.52
CA PRO A 96 -24.76 -8.18 6.83
C PRO A 96 -24.16 -8.91 8.02
N ASN A 97 -25.04 -9.33 8.95
CA ASN A 97 -24.64 -10.18 10.07
C ASN A 97 -24.52 -11.62 9.58
N GLU A 98 -23.49 -11.88 8.79
CA GLU A 98 -23.12 -13.22 8.36
C GLU A 98 -22.02 -13.74 9.27
N HIS A 99 -22.17 -14.98 9.72
CA HIS A 99 -21.18 -15.67 10.54
C HIS A 99 -19.96 -16.04 9.70
N SER A 100 -19.01 -15.12 9.57
CA SER A 100 -17.64 -15.41 9.16
C SER A 100 -16.73 -15.36 10.37
N GLU A 101 -15.97 -16.42 10.61
CA GLU A 101 -14.99 -16.46 11.70
C GLU A 101 -13.84 -15.50 11.38
N ILE A 102 -13.69 -14.45 12.17
CA ILE A 102 -12.55 -13.52 12.09
C ILE A 102 -11.75 -13.68 13.37
N VAL A 103 -10.48 -14.03 13.23
CA VAL A 103 -9.56 -14.26 14.35
C VAL A 103 -8.37 -13.33 14.24
N SER A 104 -7.67 -13.09 15.35
CA SER A 104 -6.34 -12.47 15.32
C SER A 104 -5.39 -13.33 14.48
N THR A 105 -4.52 -12.69 13.70
CA THR A 105 -3.54 -13.39 12.88
C THR A 105 -2.47 -14.03 13.77
N THR A 106 -2.57 -15.36 13.96
CA THR A 106 -1.58 -16.16 14.71
C THR A 106 -0.33 -16.43 13.89
N GLU A 107 0.72 -16.98 14.50
CA GLU A 107 1.95 -17.37 13.80
C GLU A 107 1.70 -18.35 12.65
N ASP A 108 0.88 -19.37 12.89
CA ASP A 108 0.51 -20.35 11.88
C ASP A 108 -0.17 -19.69 10.67
N ILE A 109 -1.09 -18.76 10.92
CA ILE A 109 -1.77 -18.01 9.85
C ILE A 109 -0.77 -17.11 9.15
N PHE A 110 0.01 -16.33 9.89
CA PHE A 110 1.03 -15.42 9.37
C PHE A 110 1.96 -16.11 8.36
N ASN A 111 2.42 -17.33 8.69
CA ASN A 111 3.31 -18.12 7.86
C ASN A 111 2.60 -18.70 6.61
N GLN A 112 1.33 -19.08 6.74
CA GLN A 112 0.53 -19.63 5.63
C GLN A 112 0.04 -18.58 4.63
N LEU A 113 -0.09 -17.31 5.05
CA LEU A 113 -0.59 -16.24 4.18
C LEU A 113 0.28 -16.09 2.93
N ALA A 114 -0.38 -16.05 1.77
CA ALA A 114 0.23 -15.86 0.46
C ALA A 114 -0.42 -14.67 -0.26
N GLY A 115 0.33 -14.05 -1.17
CA GLY A 115 -0.08 -12.83 -1.87
C GLY A 115 1.06 -11.83 -1.93
N ASN A 116 0.74 -10.59 -2.32
CA ASN A 116 1.73 -9.51 -2.45
C ASN A 116 1.68 -8.55 -1.26
N VAL A 117 0.55 -8.47 -0.56
CA VAL A 117 0.33 -7.57 0.58
C VAL A 117 0.04 -8.39 1.83
N VAL A 118 1.04 -9.14 2.30
CA VAL A 118 0.92 -10.03 3.47
C VAL A 118 1.93 -9.61 4.56
N PRO A 119 1.61 -9.77 5.85
CA PRO A 119 2.37 -9.16 6.94
C PRO A 119 3.85 -9.58 6.98
N LYS A 120 4.20 -10.78 6.51
CA LYS A 120 5.59 -11.25 6.38
C LYS A 120 6.50 -10.43 5.45
N TYR A 121 5.95 -9.53 4.65
CA TYR A 121 6.72 -8.60 3.82
C TYR A 121 6.83 -7.20 4.42
N PHE A 122 6.22 -6.96 5.58
CA PHE A 122 6.16 -5.66 6.26
C PHE A 122 6.79 -5.70 7.65
N TRP A 123 6.97 -6.90 8.23
CA TRP A 123 7.53 -7.14 9.55
C TRP A 123 8.68 -8.15 9.45
N ASP A 124 9.70 -7.99 10.28
CA ASP A 124 10.93 -8.81 10.18
C ASP A 124 10.69 -10.27 10.59
N SER A 125 9.70 -10.50 11.46
CA SER A 125 9.29 -11.82 11.94
C SER A 125 7.88 -11.78 12.50
N TYR A 126 7.30 -12.96 12.82
CA TYR A 126 6.04 -12.99 13.57
C TYR A 126 6.18 -12.36 14.96
N CYS A 127 7.29 -12.57 15.66
CA CYS A 127 7.52 -11.97 16.97
C CYS A 127 7.53 -10.42 16.93
N ASP A 128 8.13 -9.86 15.87
CA ASP A 128 8.10 -8.41 15.61
C ASP A 128 6.67 -7.92 15.32
N PHE A 129 5.95 -8.65 14.46
CA PHE A 129 4.54 -8.37 14.14
C PHE A 129 3.61 -8.46 15.37
N GLU A 130 3.77 -9.47 16.23
CA GLU A 130 2.96 -9.64 17.43
C GLU A 130 3.20 -8.52 18.45
N LYS A 131 4.45 -8.07 18.57
CA LYS A 131 4.85 -7.04 19.54
C LYS A 131 4.47 -5.63 19.10
N HIS A 132 4.56 -5.34 17.81
CA HIS A 132 4.47 -3.97 17.29
C HIS A 132 3.34 -3.76 16.27
N GLY A 133 2.81 -4.83 15.72
CA GLY A 133 1.70 -4.83 14.78
C GLY A 133 0.41 -5.39 15.36
N ILE A 134 -0.56 -5.59 14.48
CA ILE A 134 -1.82 -6.28 14.74
C ILE A 134 -2.40 -6.72 13.40
N GLY A 135 -3.16 -7.80 13.40
CA GLY A 135 -3.91 -8.20 12.22
C GLY A 135 -5.03 -9.15 12.56
N PHE A 136 -5.98 -9.20 11.64
CA PHE A 136 -7.13 -10.08 11.70
C PHE A 136 -7.24 -10.83 10.38
N THR A 137 -7.70 -12.07 10.47
CA THR A 137 -7.87 -12.95 9.31
C THR A 137 -9.25 -13.57 9.35
N LEU A 138 -9.95 -13.45 8.23
CA LEU A 138 -11.22 -14.13 7.98
C LEU A 138 -10.93 -15.55 7.51
N LEU A 139 -11.48 -16.53 8.24
CA LEU A 139 -11.36 -17.94 7.95
C LEU A 139 -12.67 -18.49 7.34
N LEU A 140 -12.53 -19.39 6.38
CA LEU A 140 -13.63 -20.21 5.88
C LEU A 140 -13.75 -21.51 6.70
N ILE A 141 -14.82 -22.26 6.43
CA ILE A 141 -15.00 -23.62 6.96
C ILE A 141 -13.73 -24.44 6.68
N GLY A 142 -13.24 -25.13 7.71
CA GLY A 142 -11.95 -25.84 7.65
C GLY A 142 -10.74 -24.97 7.94
N ARG A 143 -10.92 -23.75 8.48
CA ARG A 143 -9.86 -22.80 8.89
C ARG A 143 -8.96 -22.32 7.74
N ILE A 144 -9.52 -22.21 6.54
CA ILE A 144 -8.79 -21.73 5.36
C ILE A 144 -8.71 -20.19 5.40
N PRO A 145 -7.51 -19.56 5.43
CA PRO A 145 -7.39 -18.10 5.37
C PRO A 145 -7.86 -17.54 4.03
N ALA A 146 -8.94 -16.76 4.04
CA ALA A 146 -9.50 -16.18 2.82
C ALA A 146 -9.14 -14.71 2.62
N SER A 147 -9.08 -13.93 3.70
CA SER A 147 -8.78 -12.50 3.65
C SER A 147 -8.12 -12.05 4.95
N THR A 148 -7.13 -11.17 4.86
CA THR A 148 -6.38 -10.69 6.03
C THR A 148 -6.19 -9.19 5.95
N ALA A 149 -6.52 -8.48 7.03
CA ALA A 149 -6.17 -7.08 7.22
C ALA A 149 -5.19 -6.96 8.37
N PHE A 150 -4.14 -6.15 8.21
CA PHE A 150 -3.08 -6.02 9.21
C PHE A 150 -2.51 -4.59 9.21
N ALA A 151 -1.78 -4.26 10.26
CA ALA A 151 -0.98 -3.05 10.31
C ALA A 151 0.25 -3.21 9.41
N SER A 152 0.29 -2.51 8.27
CA SER A 152 1.50 -2.39 7.45
C SER A 152 2.61 -1.62 8.18
N TYR A 153 2.22 -0.67 9.04
CA TYR A 153 3.05 -0.07 10.07
C TYR A 153 2.16 0.58 11.14
N VAL A 154 2.75 0.89 12.30
CA VAL A 154 2.13 1.74 13.33
C VAL A 154 3.11 2.84 13.76
N ILE A 155 2.81 4.10 13.48
CA ILE A 155 3.67 5.26 13.84
C ILE A 155 2.78 6.42 14.29
N ASN A 156 3.13 7.10 15.38
CA ASN A 156 2.41 8.29 15.87
C ASN A 156 0.88 8.10 15.99
N ARG A 157 0.47 6.94 16.54
CA ARG A 157 -0.95 6.51 16.65
C ARG A 157 -1.67 6.32 15.32
N LYS A 158 -0.97 6.28 14.19
CA LYS A 158 -1.50 5.97 12.87
C LYS A 158 -1.17 4.54 12.50
N LEU A 159 -2.18 3.79 12.07
CA LEU A 159 -2.05 2.41 11.61
C LEU A 159 -2.38 2.38 10.12
N GLU A 160 -1.41 2.10 9.25
CA GLU A 160 -1.70 1.90 7.82
C GLU A 160 -2.25 0.49 7.60
N ILE A 161 -3.40 0.41 6.94
CA ILE A 161 -4.08 -0.86 6.66
C ILE A 161 -3.44 -1.53 5.44
N GLY A 162 -2.80 -2.67 5.68
CA GLY A 162 -2.51 -3.67 4.68
C GLY A 162 -3.68 -4.64 4.53
N ILE A 163 -4.00 -5.04 3.31
CA ILE A 163 -5.10 -5.97 3.01
C ILE A 163 -4.74 -6.87 1.84
N GLU A 164 -4.91 -8.18 2.03
CA GLU A 164 -4.84 -9.18 0.98
C GLU A 164 -6.04 -10.11 1.05
N THR A 165 -6.56 -10.49 -0.12
CA THR A 165 -7.63 -11.46 -0.23
C THR A 165 -7.22 -12.46 -1.30
N ASN A 166 -7.25 -13.74 -0.91
CA ASN A 166 -6.95 -14.83 -1.82
C ASN A 166 -7.77 -14.66 -3.10
N THR A 167 -7.12 -14.84 -4.25
CA THR A 167 -7.68 -14.63 -5.58
C THR A 167 -9.01 -15.34 -5.79
N ASP A 168 -9.16 -16.54 -5.23
CA ASP A 168 -10.33 -17.40 -5.39
C ASP A 168 -11.57 -16.85 -4.64
N TYR A 169 -11.35 -15.94 -3.70
CA TYR A 169 -12.39 -15.37 -2.83
C TYR A 169 -12.57 -13.86 -3.01
N ARG A 170 -12.02 -13.28 -4.08
CA ARG A 170 -12.25 -11.87 -4.42
C ARG A 170 -13.69 -11.66 -4.85
N GLY A 171 -14.23 -10.47 -4.58
CA GLY A 171 -15.63 -10.14 -4.87
C GLY A 171 -16.64 -10.62 -3.81
N SER A 172 -16.23 -11.48 -2.88
CA SER A 172 -17.08 -12.03 -1.81
C SER A 172 -17.32 -11.08 -0.62
N GLY A 173 -16.79 -9.85 -0.67
CA GLY A 173 -16.94 -8.86 0.41
C GLY A 173 -16.07 -9.11 1.65
N PHE A 174 -15.26 -10.17 1.69
CA PHE A 174 -14.42 -10.54 2.84
C PHE A 174 -13.43 -9.45 3.25
N ALA A 175 -12.80 -8.78 2.28
CA ALA A 175 -11.88 -7.67 2.55
C ALA A 175 -12.54 -6.56 3.39
N ALA A 176 -13.80 -6.23 3.09
CA ALA A 176 -14.53 -5.21 3.84
C ALA A 176 -14.79 -5.63 5.29
N ARG A 177 -15.04 -6.92 5.54
CA ARG A 177 -15.30 -7.43 6.90
C ARG A 177 -14.04 -7.43 7.75
N VAL A 178 -12.94 -7.96 7.21
CA VAL A 178 -11.69 -8.04 7.95
C VAL A 178 -11.06 -6.65 8.15
N CYS A 179 -11.17 -5.75 7.18
CA CYS A 179 -10.80 -4.34 7.38
C CYS A 179 -11.69 -3.65 8.41
N ALA A 180 -13.00 -3.92 8.45
CA ALA A 180 -13.87 -3.36 9.49
C ALA A 180 -13.42 -3.81 10.89
N GLN A 181 -13.07 -5.09 11.07
CA GLN A 181 -12.52 -5.58 12.34
C GLN A 181 -11.24 -4.82 12.74
N LEU A 182 -10.34 -4.54 11.80
CA LEU A 182 -9.11 -3.79 12.07
C LEU A 182 -9.39 -2.30 12.35
N ILE A 183 -10.35 -1.68 11.66
CA ILE A 183 -10.77 -0.30 11.93
C ILE A 183 -11.41 -0.19 13.31
N ASP A 184 -12.23 -1.14 13.71
CA ASP A 184 -12.80 -1.20 15.06
C ASP A 184 -11.69 -1.26 16.11
N TYR A 185 -10.72 -2.15 15.93
CA TYR A 185 -9.53 -2.20 16.80
C TYR A 185 -8.82 -0.84 16.86
N CYS A 186 -8.66 -0.14 15.73
CA CYS A 186 -8.05 1.18 15.72
C CYS A 186 -8.85 2.16 16.59
N LEU A 187 -10.18 2.23 16.40
CA LEU A 187 -11.04 3.14 17.14
C LEU A 187 -11.02 2.85 18.65
N ASP A 188 -11.07 1.58 19.03
CA ASP A 188 -11.09 1.15 20.44
C ASP A 188 -9.76 1.44 21.15
N ASN A 189 -8.65 1.46 20.42
CA ASN A 189 -7.31 1.76 20.95
C ASN A 189 -6.88 3.22 20.68
N GLY A 190 -7.77 4.05 20.14
CA GLY A 190 -7.53 5.44 19.80
C GLY A 190 -6.46 5.65 18.71
N LEU A 191 -6.27 4.67 17.84
CA LEU A 191 -5.45 4.77 16.64
C LEU A 191 -6.28 5.38 15.49
N GLU A 192 -5.61 6.16 14.64
CA GLU A 192 -6.15 6.65 13.37
C GLU A 192 -5.86 5.60 12.29
N PRO A 193 -6.87 4.96 11.68
CA PRO A 193 -6.65 4.07 10.55
C PRO A 193 -6.28 4.91 9.31
N VAL A 194 -5.22 4.49 8.61
CA VAL A 194 -4.68 5.14 7.42
C VAL A 194 -4.80 4.18 6.23
N TRP A 195 -5.12 4.74 5.07
CA TRP A 195 -5.20 3.99 3.82
C TRP A 195 -4.45 4.74 2.73
N SER A 196 -3.62 4.02 1.98
CA SER A 196 -3.05 4.47 0.72
C SER A 196 -3.09 3.36 -0.31
N CYS A 197 -3.21 3.69 -1.60
CA CYS A 197 -3.14 2.70 -2.66
C CYS A 197 -2.61 3.28 -3.96
N ASN A 198 -2.20 2.41 -4.88
CA ASN A 198 -2.03 2.79 -6.29
C ASN A 198 -3.36 3.32 -6.84
N SER A 199 -3.32 4.41 -7.61
CA SER A 199 -4.51 5.03 -8.18
C SER A 199 -5.23 4.15 -9.22
N GLY A 200 -4.49 3.27 -9.90
CA GLY A 200 -5.07 2.26 -10.79
C GLY A 200 -5.69 1.06 -10.08
N ASN A 201 -5.53 0.92 -8.75
CA ASN A 201 -6.16 -0.15 -8.00
C ASN A 201 -7.61 0.19 -7.65
N MET A 202 -8.50 0.03 -8.64
CA MET A 202 -9.94 0.29 -8.49
C MET A 202 -10.60 -0.53 -7.38
N GLY A 203 -10.12 -1.75 -7.12
CA GLY A 203 -10.62 -2.60 -6.03
C GLY A 203 -10.35 -1.97 -4.66
N SER A 204 -9.11 -1.55 -4.42
CA SER A 204 -8.71 -0.88 -3.18
C SER A 204 -9.42 0.46 -2.99
N ARG A 205 -9.55 1.27 -4.06
CA ARG A 205 -10.28 2.56 -4.01
C ARG A 205 -11.74 2.40 -3.61
N LYS A 206 -12.45 1.44 -4.23
CA LYS A 206 -13.85 1.14 -3.90
C LYS A 206 -13.99 0.62 -2.46
N LEU A 207 -13.05 -0.22 -2.03
CA LEU A 207 -13.02 -0.75 -0.67
C LEU A 207 -12.80 0.37 0.37
N ALA A 208 -11.81 1.23 0.16
CA ALA A 208 -11.53 2.38 1.01
C ALA A 208 -12.77 3.29 1.14
N GLY A 209 -13.38 3.67 0.00
CA GLY A 209 -14.59 4.48 -0.02
C GLY A 209 -15.75 3.86 0.79
N LYS A 210 -15.97 2.55 0.63
CA LYS A 210 -16.98 1.80 1.38
C LYS A 210 -16.71 1.81 2.89
N LEU A 211 -15.44 1.76 3.30
CA LEU A 211 -15.00 1.77 4.69
C LEU A 211 -14.91 3.18 5.31
N GLY A 212 -15.44 4.20 4.64
CA GLY A 212 -15.48 5.57 5.17
C GLY A 212 -14.20 6.38 4.93
N PHE A 213 -13.33 5.95 4.02
CA PHE A 213 -12.18 6.74 3.59
C PHE A 213 -12.54 7.63 2.39
N GLU A 214 -11.94 8.82 2.34
CA GLU A 214 -12.11 9.78 1.25
C GLU A 214 -10.75 10.10 0.61
N GLU A 215 -10.67 10.12 -0.72
CA GLU A 215 -9.44 10.54 -1.40
C GLU A 215 -9.06 11.96 -0.96
N CYS A 216 -7.84 12.14 -0.46
CA CYS A 216 -7.37 13.43 0.04
C CYS A 216 -6.21 13.98 -0.80
N LYS A 217 -5.27 13.13 -1.20
CA LYS A 217 -4.07 13.56 -1.91
C LYS A 217 -3.64 12.52 -2.92
N ARG A 218 -3.21 12.98 -4.10
CA ARG A 218 -2.49 12.17 -5.09
C ARG A 218 -1.02 12.56 -5.11
N ILE A 219 -0.14 11.57 -5.09
CA ILE A 219 1.32 11.76 -5.06
C ILE A 219 2.00 10.86 -6.10
N PRO A 220 3.11 11.30 -6.70
CA PRO A 220 3.87 10.47 -7.63
C PRO A 220 4.57 9.33 -6.89
N TYR A 221 4.71 8.21 -7.59
CA TYR A 221 5.42 7.02 -7.14
C TYR A 221 6.14 6.40 -8.33
N TYR A 222 7.46 6.31 -8.23
CA TYR A 222 8.32 6.04 -9.38
C TYR A 222 8.73 4.57 -9.38
N ARG A 223 8.63 3.92 -10.54
CA ARG A 223 9.26 2.63 -10.81
C ARG A 223 10.58 2.88 -11.52
N LEU A 224 11.67 2.39 -10.96
CA LEU A 224 13.00 2.52 -11.55
C LEU A 224 13.31 1.31 -12.46
N PRO A 225 14.00 1.53 -13.59
CA PRO A 225 14.40 0.47 -14.52
C PRO A 225 15.43 -0.48 -13.89
N CYS A 226 15.53 -1.71 -14.42
CA CYS A 226 16.42 -2.78 -13.96
C CYS A 226 17.44 -3.12 -15.04
#